data_AF-A0A3P9J4Y8-F1
#
_entry.id   AF-A0A3P9J4Y8-F1
#
_cell.length_a   1.000
_cell.length_b   1.000
_cell.length_c   1.000
_cell.angle_alpha   90.00
_cell.angle_beta   90.00
_cell.angle_gamma   90.00
#
_symmetry.space_group_name_H-M   'P 1'
#
loop_
_entity.id
_entity.type
_entity.pdbx_description
1 polymer ?
#
loop_
_entity_poly.entity_id
_entity_poly.type
_entity_poly.pdbx_seq_one_letter_code
_entity_poly.pdbx_strand_id
1 'polypeptide(L)'
;RKCYQKSKPKCKILIDLCQSKFQRKMFHYGTFPEDFIWGVSSSAYQIEGGWNADGKGPSIWDKFTQAPGNIPENANGNIACDSYNRLDEDFFMLGALKVKSYRFSLSWSRIFPDGTRSSLNQKGVDYYNRLINGLVARGITPMVTLYYWDLPQALQDIGGWESVQMINLFNDYCDFCFATFGDRVKFWITFNQPHTIAWAGYGTGAMPPNVNNPGSAPYEVAHNLIKAHATAYHTYDDKYRASQGGLVSIALDADWVEPYDVNVHREILAADRAMQFRLGWFAHPIFKNGDYPEAMKQQILAKSELQDLSESRLPLFTEEEKNLIKGTADAFCINHYTTKIVNHVTDKLAPPSYQSDRDIVENQETDSPTTAIKEQRAVAWGLRRLLNWIKEEYGDPDIYISENGAALEAGTLWDDINRVFFYKTYIDEALKAHELDGVKVKGYIATSLMDSFEWLNGYKLGFGLHHVDFSNTNRPRTPKYSAHYYYQIMKDNGFPFVLETKSNKCEEYKRTPPQEQAREEERPRHLSTGKRQGTGRSGLGDLSQDQETWGSGLLPSFFCTWGESSGLFLSMSVPE
;
A
#
# COMPACT_ATOMS: atom_id res chain seq x y z
N ARG A 1 -40.11 11.31 31.94
CA ARG A 1 -38.75 10.80 32.25
C ARG A 1 -38.90 9.33 32.62
N LYS A 2 -38.17 8.43 31.93
CA LYS A 2 -38.43 6.99 31.70
C LYS A 2 -39.38 6.74 30.51
N CYS A 3 -38.95 5.84 29.63
CA CYS A 3 -39.47 5.51 28.28
C CYS A 3 -39.02 6.43 27.12
N TYR A 4 -37.70 6.61 26.93
CA TYR A 4 -37.07 6.86 25.61
C TYR A 4 -35.57 6.53 25.70
N GLN A 5 -35.26 5.26 25.97
CA GLN A 5 -33.91 4.68 25.83
C GLN A 5 -34.07 3.35 25.08
N LYS A 6 -34.54 3.43 23.84
CA LYS A 6 -34.33 2.35 22.87
C LYS A 6 -33.05 2.70 22.10
N SER A 7 -32.06 1.82 22.26
CA SER A 7 -30.83 1.65 21.46
C SER A 7 -30.55 2.76 20.43
N LYS A 8 -29.80 3.80 20.84
CA LYS A 8 -29.01 4.55 19.84
C LYS A 8 -27.89 3.62 19.38
N PRO A 9 -27.65 3.41 18.07
CA PRO A 9 -26.44 2.74 17.63
C PRO A 9 -25.26 3.52 18.20
N LYS A 10 -24.44 2.88 19.04
CA LYS A 10 -23.18 3.48 19.48
C LYS A 10 -22.33 3.60 18.22
N CYS A 11 -21.95 4.83 17.85
CA CYS A 11 -21.01 5.04 16.75
C CYS A 11 -19.73 4.26 17.09
N LYS A 12 -19.37 3.30 16.25
CA LYS A 12 -18.27 2.36 16.54
C LYS A 12 -16.90 3.01 16.49
N ILE A 13 -16.80 4.18 15.85
CA ILE A 13 -15.63 5.06 15.94
C ILE A 13 -15.33 5.48 17.38
N LEU A 14 -16.35 5.59 18.24
CA LEU A 14 -16.17 5.97 19.63
C LEU A 14 -15.69 4.83 20.53
N ILE A 15 -15.75 3.57 20.07
CA ILE A 15 -15.49 2.40 20.93
C ILE A 15 -14.03 2.35 21.39
N ASP A 16 -13.11 2.99 20.67
CA ASP A 16 -11.68 2.86 20.95
C ASP A 16 -11.00 4.19 21.36
N LEU A 17 -11.73 5.30 21.50
CA LEU A 17 -11.15 6.64 21.75
C LEU A 17 -10.35 6.80 23.07
N CYS A 18 -10.26 5.77 23.91
CA CYS A 18 -9.60 5.81 25.21
C CYS A 18 -8.06 5.72 25.20
N GLN A 19 -7.40 5.57 24.05
CA GLN A 19 -5.93 5.52 24.00
C GLN A 19 -5.32 6.93 23.97
N SER A 20 -4.60 7.26 25.03
CA SER A 20 -3.79 8.48 25.12
C SER A 20 -2.69 8.53 24.04
N LYS A 21 -2.21 9.74 23.69
CA LYS A 21 -1.04 9.91 22.79
C LYS A 21 0.19 9.11 23.26
N PHE A 22 0.35 8.91 24.57
CA PHE A 22 1.43 8.11 25.14
C PHE A 22 1.25 6.61 24.82
N GLN A 23 0.06 6.06 25.05
CA GLN A 23 -0.24 4.65 24.77
C GLN A 23 -0.06 4.32 23.29
N ARG A 24 -0.43 5.22 22.37
CA ARG A 24 -0.21 5.06 20.92
C ARG A 24 1.27 5.00 20.52
N LYS A 25 2.18 5.50 21.37
CA LYS A 25 3.63 5.52 21.11
C LYS A 25 4.39 4.42 21.84
N MET A 26 3.72 3.67 22.72
CA MET A 26 4.34 2.59 23.48
C MET A 26 4.51 1.37 22.60
N PHE A 27 5.74 0.90 22.44
CA PHE A 27 6.07 -0.30 21.67
C PHE A 27 5.66 -1.56 22.44
N HIS A 28 5.14 -2.57 21.75
CA HIS A 28 4.69 -3.82 22.35
C HIS A 28 5.61 -4.99 21.94
N TYR A 29 6.18 -5.67 22.93
CA TYR A 29 6.97 -6.88 22.70
C TYR A 29 6.05 -8.09 22.77
N GLY A 30 6.11 -8.95 21.76
CA GLY A 30 5.25 -10.12 21.63
C GLY A 30 5.52 -10.86 20.32
N THR A 31 4.76 -11.92 20.07
CA THR A 31 4.92 -12.75 18.88
C THR A 31 3.55 -13.15 18.36
N PHE A 32 3.42 -13.19 17.04
CA PHE A 32 2.21 -13.72 16.42
C PHE A 32 2.09 -15.23 16.64
N PRO A 33 0.90 -15.83 16.39
CA PRO A 33 0.72 -17.27 16.39
C PRO A 33 1.67 -17.99 15.43
N GLU A 34 1.98 -19.26 15.69
CA GLU A 34 2.89 -20.05 14.83
C GLU A 34 2.36 -20.23 13.40
N ASP A 35 1.04 -20.21 13.21
CA ASP A 35 0.35 -20.31 11.93
C ASP A 35 0.18 -18.94 11.22
N PHE A 36 0.75 -17.86 11.75
CA PHE A 36 0.66 -16.54 11.16
C PHE A 36 1.36 -16.47 9.79
N ILE A 37 0.65 -15.94 8.79
CA ILE A 37 1.13 -15.88 7.42
C ILE A 37 1.92 -14.60 7.17
N TRP A 38 3.22 -14.74 6.97
CA TRP A 38 4.09 -13.68 6.49
C TRP A 38 4.31 -13.76 4.98
N GLY A 39 4.13 -12.64 4.28
CA GLY A 39 4.31 -12.61 2.85
C GLY A 39 4.64 -11.25 2.26
N VAL A 40 4.83 -11.23 0.95
CA VAL A 40 5.04 -10.03 0.15
C VAL A 40 4.11 -10.03 -1.04
N SER A 41 3.82 -8.85 -1.61
CA SER A 41 2.95 -8.71 -2.77
C SER A 41 3.65 -8.16 -4.02
N SER A 42 2.98 -8.36 -5.15
CA SER A 42 3.20 -7.69 -6.44
C SER A 42 1.93 -7.77 -7.29
N SER A 43 1.89 -7.06 -8.41
CA SER A 43 0.80 -7.18 -9.39
C SER A 43 1.35 -7.25 -10.82
N ALA A 44 0.60 -7.92 -11.70
CA ALA A 44 1.03 -8.32 -13.02
C ALA A 44 1.54 -7.14 -13.87
N TYR A 45 0.72 -6.10 -14.04
CA TYR A 45 1.11 -4.94 -14.84
C TYR A 45 2.33 -4.20 -14.26
N GLN A 46 2.46 -4.18 -12.92
CA GLN A 46 3.53 -3.45 -12.27
C GLN A 46 4.91 -4.11 -12.42
N ILE A 47 4.98 -5.45 -12.53
CA ILE A 47 6.25 -6.18 -12.53
C ILE A 47 6.54 -7.02 -13.79
N GLU A 48 5.52 -7.53 -14.48
CA GLU A 48 5.75 -8.58 -15.49
C GLU A 48 6.52 -8.08 -16.71
N GLY A 49 6.11 -6.95 -17.29
CA GLY A 49 6.52 -6.59 -18.63
C GLY A 49 5.99 -7.57 -19.67
N GLY A 50 6.71 -7.73 -20.79
CA GLY A 50 6.30 -8.63 -21.87
C GLY A 50 4.87 -8.34 -22.34
N TRP A 51 4.54 -7.05 -22.45
CA TRP A 51 3.16 -6.57 -22.56
C TRP A 51 2.42 -7.06 -23.82
N ASN A 52 3.17 -7.35 -24.88
CA ASN A 52 2.74 -7.90 -26.16
C ASN A 52 3.46 -9.22 -26.52
N ALA A 53 4.13 -9.85 -25.54
CA ALA A 53 4.84 -11.10 -25.75
C ALA A 53 3.87 -12.28 -25.83
N ASP A 54 4.23 -13.28 -26.63
CA ASP A 54 3.56 -14.59 -26.72
C ASP A 54 2.03 -14.51 -26.87
N GLY A 55 1.53 -13.53 -27.63
CA GLY A 55 0.11 -13.38 -27.92
C GLY A 55 -0.73 -12.76 -26.81
N LYS A 56 -0.13 -12.19 -25.75
CA LYS A 56 -0.86 -11.36 -24.77
C LYS A 56 -1.60 -10.21 -25.47
N GLY A 57 -2.87 -10.03 -25.12
CA GLY A 57 -3.67 -8.89 -25.57
C GLY A 57 -3.36 -7.61 -24.79
N PRO A 58 -3.69 -6.42 -25.34
CA PRO A 58 -3.54 -5.17 -24.62
C PRO A 58 -4.53 -5.08 -23.45
N SER A 59 -4.06 -4.59 -22.31
CA SER A 59 -4.87 -4.17 -21.17
C SER A 59 -5.22 -2.67 -21.27
N ILE A 60 -6.13 -2.21 -20.42
CA ILE A 60 -6.45 -0.77 -20.29
C ILE A 60 -5.23 0.07 -19.91
N TRP A 61 -4.28 -0.48 -19.15
CA TRP A 61 -3.02 0.21 -18.85
C TRP A 61 -2.07 0.27 -20.04
N ASP A 62 -2.05 -0.75 -20.89
CA ASP A 62 -1.27 -0.72 -22.13
C ASP A 62 -1.74 0.45 -23.02
N LYS A 63 -3.04 0.58 -23.28
CA LYS A 63 -3.57 1.71 -24.06
C LYS A 63 -3.31 3.06 -23.36
N PHE A 64 -3.50 3.14 -22.05
CA PHE A 64 -3.36 4.39 -21.31
C PHE A 64 -1.94 4.94 -21.30
N THR A 65 -0.95 4.09 -21.02
CA THR A 65 0.46 4.51 -20.91
C THR A 65 1.12 4.76 -22.26
N GLN A 66 0.56 4.22 -23.35
CA GLN A 66 0.99 4.52 -24.72
C GLN A 66 0.53 5.91 -25.19
N ALA A 67 -0.51 6.47 -24.59
CA ALA A 67 -0.92 7.83 -24.86
C ALA A 67 0.02 8.82 -24.12
N PRO A 68 0.69 9.74 -24.85
CA PRO A 68 1.67 10.64 -24.26
C PRO A 68 1.02 11.63 -23.29
N GLY A 69 1.73 11.96 -22.21
CA GLY A 69 1.29 12.93 -21.20
C GLY A 69 0.49 12.35 -20.04
N ASN A 70 0.04 11.10 -20.13
CA ASN A 70 -0.74 10.46 -19.06
C ASN A 70 0.09 10.08 -17.83
N ILE A 71 1.36 9.73 -18.04
CA ILE A 71 2.29 9.32 -16.99
C ILE A 71 3.53 10.23 -17.04
N PRO A 72 4.12 10.60 -15.89
CA PRO A 72 5.39 11.32 -15.86
C PRO A 72 6.44 10.67 -16.75
N GLU A 73 7.12 11.49 -17.56
CA GLU A 73 8.18 11.06 -18.49
C GLU A 73 7.72 9.99 -19.51
N ASN A 74 6.40 9.86 -19.73
CA ASN A 74 5.78 8.82 -20.57
C ASN A 74 6.21 7.40 -20.18
N ALA A 75 6.47 7.18 -18.89
CA ALA A 75 6.76 5.85 -18.38
C ALA A 75 5.59 4.88 -18.64
N ASN A 76 5.91 3.60 -18.84
CA ASN A 76 4.94 2.55 -19.15
C ASN A 76 5.38 1.21 -18.55
N GLY A 77 4.46 0.25 -18.45
CA GLY A 77 4.72 -1.09 -17.95
C GLY A 77 5.26 -2.08 -18.99
N ASN A 78 5.74 -1.63 -20.16
CA ASN A 78 6.07 -2.53 -21.28
C ASN A 78 7.15 -3.56 -20.91
N ILE A 79 8.16 -3.10 -20.14
CA ILE A 79 9.24 -3.94 -19.60
C ILE A 79 9.07 -4.11 -18.10
N ALA A 80 8.73 -3.04 -17.35
CA ALA A 80 8.62 -3.08 -15.90
C ALA A 80 9.86 -3.71 -15.24
N CYS A 81 9.66 -4.68 -14.34
CA CYS A 81 10.73 -5.45 -13.71
C CYS A 81 11.21 -6.62 -14.59
N ASP A 82 10.54 -6.89 -15.71
CA ASP A 82 10.78 -8.02 -16.60
C ASP A 82 10.57 -9.38 -15.92
N SER A 83 9.69 -9.46 -14.92
CA SER A 83 9.39 -10.70 -14.19
C SER A 83 8.79 -11.80 -15.08
N TYR A 84 8.24 -11.45 -16.25
CA TYR A 84 7.83 -12.42 -17.25
C TYR A 84 8.99 -13.31 -17.72
N ASN A 85 10.18 -12.73 -17.83
CA ASN A 85 11.40 -13.42 -18.27
C ASN A 85 12.35 -13.75 -17.11
N ARG A 86 12.15 -13.15 -15.93
CA ARG A 86 13.08 -13.16 -14.79
C ARG A 86 12.53 -13.79 -13.51
N LEU A 87 11.81 -14.90 -13.68
CA LEU A 87 11.25 -15.64 -12.56
C LEU A 87 12.32 -16.20 -11.60
N ASP A 88 13.50 -16.56 -12.11
CA ASP A 88 14.56 -17.13 -11.27
C ASP A 88 15.10 -16.10 -10.27
N GLU A 89 15.23 -14.84 -10.67
CA GLU A 89 15.58 -13.74 -9.78
C GLU A 89 14.50 -13.48 -8.74
N ASP A 90 13.23 -13.52 -9.15
CA ASP A 90 12.09 -13.33 -8.24
C ASP A 90 12.04 -14.47 -7.19
N PHE A 91 12.27 -15.71 -7.61
CA PHE A 91 12.39 -16.85 -6.71
C PHE A 91 13.58 -16.74 -5.77
N PHE A 92 14.71 -16.19 -6.24
CA PHE A 92 15.87 -15.96 -5.39
C PHE A 92 15.54 -14.95 -4.28
N MET A 93 14.93 -13.81 -4.62
CA MET A 93 14.52 -12.80 -3.64
C MET A 93 13.51 -13.36 -2.62
N LEU A 94 12.49 -14.07 -3.08
CA LEU A 94 11.49 -14.71 -2.21
C LEU A 94 12.11 -15.74 -1.27
N GLY A 95 13.01 -16.58 -1.78
CA GLY A 95 13.73 -17.58 -1.00
C GLY A 95 14.73 -16.97 -0.02
N ALA A 96 15.34 -15.84 -0.36
CA ALA A 96 16.24 -15.08 0.52
C ALA A 96 15.48 -14.41 1.67
N LEU A 97 14.31 -13.85 1.38
CA LEU A 97 13.41 -13.28 2.39
C LEU A 97 12.77 -14.35 3.31
N LYS A 98 12.75 -15.63 2.90
CA LYS A 98 12.10 -16.73 3.64
C LYS A 98 10.61 -16.50 3.93
N VAL A 99 9.92 -15.78 3.05
CA VAL A 99 8.46 -15.57 3.15
C VAL A 99 7.71 -16.90 3.10
N LYS A 100 6.55 -16.97 3.76
CA LYS A 100 5.67 -18.15 3.73
C LYS A 100 4.62 -18.05 2.64
N SER A 101 4.25 -16.84 2.24
CA SER A 101 3.32 -16.61 1.15
C SER A 101 3.83 -15.54 0.19
N TYR A 102 3.46 -15.68 -1.07
CA TYR A 102 3.65 -14.64 -2.08
C TYR A 102 2.31 -14.33 -2.72
N ARG A 103 1.89 -13.07 -2.60
CA ARG A 103 0.69 -12.56 -3.25
C ARG A 103 1.04 -11.96 -4.61
N PHE A 104 0.46 -12.48 -5.67
CA PHE A 104 0.64 -11.95 -7.02
C PHE A 104 -0.70 -11.93 -7.75
N SER A 105 -0.81 -11.13 -8.82
CA SER A 105 -2.01 -11.13 -9.66
C SER A 105 -1.78 -11.88 -10.97
N LEU A 106 -2.86 -12.40 -11.53
CA LEU A 106 -2.90 -12.89 -12.90
C LEU A 106 -3.29 -11.74 -13.81
N SER A 107 -2.61 -11.59 -14.93
CA SER A 107 -3.08 -10.74 -16.03
C SER A 107 -4.12 -11.45 -16.87
N TRP A 108 -5.36 -10.97 -16.79
CA TRP A 108 -6.48 -11.49 -17.58
C TRP A 108 -6.15 -11.43 -19.07
N SER A 109 -5.63 -10.30 -19.56
CA SER A 109 -5.25 -10.12 -20.98
C SER A 109 -4.12 -11.05 -21.45
N ARG A 110 -3.32 -11.62 -20.53
CA ARG A 110 -2.30 -12.62 -20.85
C ARG A 110 -2.90 -14.02 -21.00
N ILE A 111 -3.93 -14.35 -20.23
CA ILE A 111 -4.63 -15.64 -20.29
C ILE A 111 -5.66 -15.64 -21.42
N PHE A 112 -6.48 -14.59 -21.50
CA PHE A 112 -7.48 -14.34 -22.54
C PHE A 112 -7.19 -12.98 -23.19
N PRO A 113 -6.47 -12.93 -24.32
CA PRO A 113 -6.14 -11.71 -25.06
C PRO A 113 -7.32 -10.79 -25.39
N ASP A 114 -8.48 -11.34 -25.75
CA ASP A 114 -9.72 -10.56 -25.96
C ASP A 114 -10.65 -10.55 -24.73
N GLY A 115 -10.20 -11.16 -23.63
CA GLY A 115 -10.95 -11.30 -22.37
C GLY A 115 -11.87 -12.51 -22.30
N THR A 116 -12.04 -13.27 -23.38
CA THR A 116 -12.94 -14.44 -23.44
C THR A 116 -12.18 -15.77 -23.55
N ARG A 117 -12.84 -16.86 -23.13
CA ARG A 117 -12.25 -18.21 -23.14
C ARG A 117 -11.82 -18.68 -24.55
N SER A 118 -12.46 -18.16 -25.61
CA SER A 118 -12.11 -18.48 -27.00
C SER A 118 -10.75 -17.96 -27.44
N SER A 119 -10.19 -16.95 -26.76
CA SER A 119 -8.87 -16.42 -27.08
C SER A 119 -7.73 -17.07 -26.28
N LEU A 120 -8.00 -18.13 -25.51
CA LEU A 120 -7.04 -18.79 -24.62
C LEU A 120 -5.59 -18.80 -25.16
N ASN A 121 -4.72 -18.10 -24.43
CA ASN A 121 -3.30 -18.09 -24.69
C ASN A 121 -2.57 -19.08 -23.76
N GLN A 122 -2.19 -20.23 -24.30
CA GLN A 122 -1.49 -21.27 -23.55
C GLN A 122 -0.14 -20.78 -22.98
N LYS A 123 0.58 -19.87 -23.67
CA LYS A 123 1.85 -19.34 -23.16
C LYS A 123 1.68 -18.48 -21.91
N GLY A 124 0.57 -17.76 -21.82
CA GLY A 124 0.17 -17.07 -20.60
C GLY A 124 -0.08 -18.02 -19.44
N VAL A 125 -0.81 -19.11 -19.70
CA VAL A 125 -1.05 -20.18 -18.71
C VAL A 125 0.23 -20.86 -18.27
N ASP A 126 1.13 -21.17 -19.20
CA ASP A 126 2.41 -21.81 -18.92
C ASP A 126 3.31 -20.92 -18.04
N TYR A 127 3.30 -19.60 -18.24
CA TYR A 127 4.00 -18.65 -17.38
C TYR A 127 3.52 -18.74 -15.93
N TYR A 128 2.21 -18.64 -15.69
CA TYR A 128 1.69 -18.74 -14.32
C TYR A 128 1.88 -20.12 -13.71
N ASN A 129 1.79 -21.20 -14.50
CA ASN A 129 2.14 -22.54 -14.03
C ASN A 129 3.61 -22.63 -13.59
N ARG A 130 4.55 -22.03 -14.34
CA ARG A 130 5.97 -21.96 -13.93
C ARG A 130 6.15 -21.18 -12.63
N LEU A 131 5.49 -20.02 -12.51
CA LEU A 131 5.50 -19.21 -11.29
C LEU A 131 4.97 -20.03 -10.10
N ILE A 132 3.75 -20.55 -10.19
CA ILE A 132 3.09 -21.31 -9.12
C ILE A 132 3.89 -22.56 -8.75
N ASN A 133 4.36 -23.34 -9.73
CA ASN A 133 5.19 -24.52 -9.47
C ASN A 133 6.49 -24.16 -8.77
N GLY A 134 7.14 -23.06 -9.17
CA GLY A 134 8.38 -22.62 -8.55
C GLY A 134 8.19 -22.11 -7.12
N LEU A 135 7.03 -21.53 -6.78
CA LEU A 135 6.66 -21.17 -5.42
C LEU A 135 6.42 -22.41 -4.55
N VAL A 136 5.59 -23.34 -5.03
CA VAL A 136 5.26 -24.58 -4.31
C VAL A 136 6.51 -25.43 -4.07
N ALA A 137 7.39 -25.55 -5.06
CA ALA A 137 8.67 -26.26 -4.93
C ALA A 137 9.61 -25.67 -3.86
N ARG A 138 9.40 -24.40 -3.49
CA ARG A 138 10.15 -23.69 -2.45
C ARG A 138 9.40 -23.60 -1.11
N GLY A 139 8.23 -24.24 -1.01
CA GLY A 139 7.39 -24.19 0.18
C GLY A 139 6.76 -22.82 0.43
N ILE A 140 6.57 -22.02 -0.63
CA ILE A 140 5.91 -20.71 -0.56
C ILE A 140 4.49 -20.86 -1.06
N THR A 141 3.51 -20.51 -0.23
CA THR A 141 2.08 -20.62 -0.56
C THR A 141 1.65 -19.49 -1.49
N PRO A 142 1.17 -19.78 -2.71
CA PRO A 142 0.66 -18.77 -3.62
C PRO A 142 -0.69 -18.21 -3.14
N MET A 143 -0.77 -16.89 -3.00
CA MET A 143 -2.01 -16.14 -2.81
C MET A 143 -2.31 -15.37 -4.10
N VAL A 144 -3.36 -15.73 -4.83
CA VAL A 144 -3.56 -15.26 -6.20
C VAL A 144 -4.69 -14.25 -6.27
N THR A 145 -4.38 -13.08 -6.82
CA THR A 145 -5.38 -12.05 -7.16
C THR A 145 -5.80 -12.21 -8.62
N LEU A 146 -7.10 -12.41 -8.86
CA LEU A 146 -7.64 -12.64 -10.21
C LEU A 146 -7.71 -11.34 -11.02
N TYR A 147 -8.08 -10.23 -10.39
CA TYR A 147 -8.13 -8.93 -11.05
C TYR A 147 -7.41 -7.85 -10.26
N TYR A 148 -6.36 -7.28 -10.86
CA TYR A 148 -5.61 -6.16 -10.33
C TYR A 148 -5.47 -5.06 -11.41
N TRP A 149 -6.61 -4.44 -11.70
CA TRP A 149 -6.74 -3.20 -12.49
C TRP A 149 -6.33 -3.28 -13.96
N ASP A 150 -6.02 -4.46 -14.49
CA ASP A 150 -5.46 -4.66 -15.83
C ASP A 150 -6.45 -5.33 -16.80
N LEU A 151 -7.69 -4.82 -16.82
CA LEU A 151 -8.77 -5.31 -17.69
C LEU A 151 -8.29 -5.45 -19.15
N PRO A 152 -8.60 -6.57 -19.85
CA PRO A 152 -8.37 -6.66 -21.29
C PRO A 152 -9.11 -5.53 -21.99
N GLN A 153 -8.40 -4.83 -22.86
CA GLN A 153 -8.94 -3.65 -23.50
C GLN A 153 -10.14 -3.96 -24.38
N ALA A 154 -10.20 -5.16 -24.98
CA ALA A 154 -11.36 -5.61 -25.74
C ALA A 154 -12.64 -5.65 -24.89
N LEU A 155 -12.54 -5.96 -23.59
CA LEU A 155 -13.68 -5.90 -22.67
C LEU A 155 -14.07 -4.46 -22.31
N GLN A 156 -13.10 -3.57 -22.20
CA GLN A 156 -13.38 -2.15 -22.02
C GLN A 156 -14.07 -1.54 -23.26
N ASP A 157 -13.69 -1.97 -24.46
CA ASP A 157 -14.24 -1.50 -25.73
C ASP A 157 -15.74 -1.89 -25.88
N ILE A 158 -16.24 -2.88 -25.11
CA ILE A 158 -17.67 -3.24 -25.02
C ILE A 158 -18.36 -2.72 -23.74
N GLY A 159 -17.76 -1.72 -23.08
CA GLY A 159 -18.35 -1.02 -21.93
C GLY A 159 -17.67 -1.28 -20.59
N GLY A 160 -16.76 -2.26 -20.50
CA GLY A 160 -16.05 -2.57 -19.25
C GLY A 160 -17.00 -2.77 -18.07
N TRP A 161 -16.60 -2.33 -16.88
CA TRP A 161 -17.35 -2.57 -15.65
C TRP A 161 -18.70 -1.84 -15.52
N GLU A 162 -19.02 -0.90 -16.40
CA GLU A 162 -20.39 -0.36 -16.51
C GLU A 162 -21.34 -1.40 -17.13
N SER A 163 -20.82 -2.33 -17.93
CA SER A 163 -21.62 -3.39 -18.56
C SER A 163 -21.90 -4.54 -17.59
N VAL A 164 -23.18 -4.87 -17.41
CA VAL A 164 -23.62 -6.03 -16.61
C VAL A 164 -23.10 -7.37 -17.13
N GLN A 165 -22.70 -7.43 -18.42
CA GLN A 165 -22.11 -8.63 -19.02
C GLN A 165 -20.78 -9.01 -18.37
N MET A 166 -20.08 -8.05 -17.75
CA MET A 166 -18.81 -8.29 -17.07
C MET A 166 -18.92 -9.26 -15.90
N ILE A 167 -20.10 -9.39 -15.29
CA ILE A 167 -20.34 -10.37 -14.21
C ILE A 167 -20.06 -11.78 -14.71
N ASN A 168 -20.64 -12.15 -15.87
CA ASN A 168 -20.48 -13.47 -16.45
C ASN A 168 -19.09 -13.66 -17.08
N LEU A 169 -18.57 -12.64 -17.78
CA LEU A 169 -17.23 -12.70 -18.39
C LEU A 169 -16.14 -12.88 -17.33
N PHE A 170 -16.24 -12.16 -16.22
CA PHE A 170 -15.32 -12.32 -15.09
C PHE A 170 -15.49 -13.68 -14.43
N ASN A 171 -16.73 -14.16 -14.26
CA ASN A 171 -16.96 -15.49 -13.71
C ASN A 171 -16.37 -16.60 -14.58
N ASP A 172 -16.50 -16.52 -15.91
CA ASP A 172 -15.91 -17.49 -16.84
C ASP A 172 -14.38 -17.49 -16.77
N TYR A 173 -13.78 -16.31 -16.58
CA TYR A 173 -12.35 -16.18 -16.30
C TYR A 173 -11.93 -16.79 -14.97
N CYS A 174 -12.70 -16.54 -13.90
CA CYS A 174 -12.46 -17.12 -12.58
C CYS A 174 -12.60 -18.65 -12.62
N ASP A 175 -13.65 -19.18 -13.24
CA ASP A 175 -13.90 -20.62 -13.42
C ASP A 175 -12.71 -21.29 -14.11
N PHE A 176 -12.17 -20.68 -15.17
CA PHE A 176 -10.97 -21.17 -15.83
C PHE A 176 -9.75 -21.16 -14.90
N CYS A 177 -9.52 -20.08 -14.15
CA CYS A 177 -8.38 -19.97 -13.25
C CYS A 177 -8.45 -20.99 -12.11
N PHE A 178 -9.63 -21.17 -11.51
CA PHE A 178 -9.86 -22.16 -10.46
C PHE A 178 -9.61 -23.58 -10.96
N ALA A 179 -10.11 -23.93 -12.14
CA ALA A 179 -9.88 -25.24 -12.75
C ALA A 179 -8.40 -25.48 -13.07
N THR A 180 -7.69 -24.44 -13.53
CA THR A 180 -6.33 -24.57 -14.07
C THR A 180 -5.25 -24.55 -12.99
N PHE A 181 -5.44 -23.76 -11.93
CA PHE A 181 -4.40 -23.50 -10.94
C PHE A 181 -4.80 -23.89 -9.51
N GLY A 182 -6.10 -24.13 -9.24
CA GLY A 182 -6.63 -24.36 -7.90
C GLY A 182 -6.24 -25.70 -7.27
N ASP A 183 -5.62 -26.60 -8.04
CA ASP A 183 -4.96 -27.78 -7.48
C ASP A 183 -3.81 -27.40 -6.53
N ARG A 184 -3.10 -26.29 -6.82
CA ARG A 184 -1.98 -25.75 -6.04
C ARG A 184 -2.28 -24.44 -5.32
N VAL A 185 -3.14 -23.59 -5.88
CA VAL A 185 -3.52 -22.30 -5.30
C VAL A 185 -4.67 -22.47 -4.30
N LYS A 186 -4.44 -22.06 -3.05
CA LYS A 186 -5.39 -22.26 -1.94
C LYS A 186 -5.93 -20.98 -1.33
N PHE A 187 -5.52 -19.81 -1.85
CA PHE A 187 -6.08 -18.54 -1.41
C PHE A 187 -6.23 -17.63 -2.62
N TRP A 188 -7.49 -17.36 -2.98
CA TRP A 188 -7.90 -16.51 -4.08
C TRP A 188 -8.44 -15.17 -3.57
N ILE A 189 -8.04 -14.10 -4.25
CA ILE A 189 -8.58 -12.76 -4.10
C ILE A 189 -9.22 -12.40 -5.44
N THR A 190 -10.53 -12.15 -5.48
CA THR A 190 -11.19 -11.84 -6.77
C THR A 190 -10.76 -10.48 -7.31
N PHE A 191 -10.91 -9.43 -6.48
CA PHE A 191 -10.56 -8.06 -6.84
C PHE A 191 -9.59 -7.47 -5.82
N ASN A 192 -8.64 -6.69 -6.33
CA ASN A 192 -7.87 -5.75 -5.53
C ASN A 192 -8.52 -4.36 -5.56
N GLN A 193 -8.83 -3.81 -4.38
CA GLN A 193 -9.25 -2.42 -4.18
C GLN A 193 -10.37 -1.98 -5.15
N PRO A 194 -11.56 -2.61 -5.08
CA PRO A 194 -12.65 -2.32 -6.02
C PRO A 194 -13.14 -0.87 -5.96
N HIS A 195 -12.93 -0.18 -4.83
CA HIS A 195 -13.14 1.27 -4.72
C HIS A 195 -12.32 2.05 -5.74
N THR A 196 -11.05 1.70 -5.89
CA THR A 196 -10.15 2.39 -6.84
C THR A 196 -10.60 2.16 -8.28
N ILE A 197 -11.07 0.96 -8.61
CA ILE A 197 -11.67 0.67 -9.93
C ILE A 197 -12.85 1.62 -10.18
N ALA A 198 -13.83 1.64 -9.28
CA ALA A 198 -15.04 2.44 -9.42
C ALA A 198 -14.77 3.96 -9.44
N TRP A 199 -13.93 4.45 -8.53
CA TRP A 199 -13.73 5.90 -8.34
C TRP A 199 -12.61 6.48 -9.20
N ALA A 200 -11.42 5.87 -9.20
CA ALA A 200 -10.29 6.40 -9.98
C ALA A 200 -10.44 6.07 -11.47
N GLY A 201 -11.00 4.91 -11.82
CA GLY A 201 -11.20 4.49 -13.20
C GLY A 201 -12.43 5.11 -13.88
N TYR A 202 -13.59 5.11 -13.20
CA TYR A 202 -14.88 5.49 -13.80
C TYR A 202 -15.51 6.77 -13.22
N GLY A 203 -15.10 7.20 -12.03
CA GLY A 203 -15.59 8.43 -11.42
C GLY A 203 -14.80 9.66 -11.87
N THR A 204 -13.53 9.70 -11.48
CA THR A 204 -12.61 10.82 -11.78
C THR A 204 -11.93 10.69 -13.14
N GLY A 205 -11.84 9.47 -13.67
CA GLY A 205 -11.06 9.16 -14.87
C GLY A 205 -9.55 9.38 -14.70
N ALA A 206 -9.04 9.50 -13.47
CA ALA A 206 -7.63 9.68 -13.19
C ALA A 206 -6.79 8.44 -13.57
N MET A 207 -7.40 7.26 -13.51
CA MET A 207 -6.81 5.98 -13.92
C MET A 207 -7.58 5.40 -15.11
N PRO A 208 -7.01 4.43 -15.84
CA PRO A 208 -7.74 3.73 -16.90
C PRO A 208 -9.05 3.13 -16.36
N PRO A 209 -10.15 3.19 -17.11
CA PRO A 209 -10.25 3.56 -18.53
C PRO A 209 -10.47 5.06 -18.84
N ASN A 210 -10.20 5.97 -17.90
CA ASN A 210 -10.41 7.42 -18.04
C ASN A 210 -11.87 7.84 -18.24
N VAL A 211 -12.81 7.06 -17.71
CA VAL A 211 -14.21 7.48 -17.68
C VAL A 211 -14.37 8.51 -16.55
N ASN A 212 -14.84 9.71 -16.91
CA ASN A 212 -15.04 10.84 -16.00
C ASN A 212 -16.54 11.10 -15.83
N ASN A 213 -17.22 10.17 -15.16
CA ASN A 213 -18.63 10.29 -14.80
C ASN A 213 -18.81 10.12 -13.29
N PRO A 214 -18.44 11.14 -12.49
CA PRO A 214 -18.36 11.00 -11.04
C PRO A 214 -19.72 10.81 -10.34
N GLY A 215 -20.82 11.10 -11.03
CA GLY A 215 -22.17 11.14 -10.47
C GLY A 215 -22.92 9.81 -10.49
N SER A 216 -22.72 8.96 -11.51
CA SER A 216 -23.41 7.65 -11.62
C SER A 216 -22.47 6.46 -11.82
N ALA A 217 -21.48 6.55 -12.72
CA ALA A 217 -20.65 5.39 -13.09
C ALA A 217 -19.98 4.67 -11.90
N PRO A 218 -19.44 5.34 -10.85
CA PRO A 218 -18.90 4.65 -9.67
C PRO A 218 -19.91 3.72 -9.00
N TYR A 219 -21.18 4.11 -8.91
CA TYR A 219 -22.24 3.33 -8.26
C TYR A 219 -22.65 2.12 -9.09
N GLU A 220 -22.77 2.29 -10.41
CA GLU A 220 -23.06 1.20 -11.35
C GLU A 220 -21.92 0.18 -11.39
N VAL A 221 -20.67 0.67 -11.48
CA VAL A 221 -19.47 -0.17 -11.49
C VAL A 221 -19.31 -0.95 -10.19
N ALA A 222 -19.46 -0.30 -9.03
CA ALA A 222 -19.36 -1.00 -7.74
C ALA A 222 -20.44 -2.07 -7.59
N HIS A 223 -21.66 -1.80 -8.06
CA HIS A 223 -22.76 -2.76 -8.05
C HIS A 223 -22.43 -4.00 -8.89
N ASN A 224 -21.86 -3.81 -10.08
CA ASN A 224 -21.42 -4.91 -10.94
C ASN A 224 -20.22 -5.68 -10.35
N LEU A 225 -19.24 -4.99 -9.75
CA LEU A 225 -18.07 -5.61 -9.11
C LEU A 225 -18.46 -6.51 -7.92
N ILE A 226 -19.39 -6.05 -7.08
CA ILE A 226 -19.90 -6.84 -5.95
C ILE A 226 -20.61 -8.11 -6.44
N LYS A 227 -21.46 -7.98 -7.46
CA LYS A 227 -22.16 -9.13 -8.07
C LYS A 227 -21.16 -10.10 -8.73
N ALA A 228 -20.18 -9.59 -9.47
CA ALA A 228 -19.13 -10.39 -10.09
C ALA A 228 -18.30 -11.16 -9.06
N HIS A 229 -17.97 -10.54 -7.92
CA HIS A 229 -17.29 -11.21 -6.81
C HIS A 229 -18.14 -12.35 -6.23
N ALA A 230 -19.41 -12.08 -5.92
CA ALA A 230 -20.32 -13.07 -5.37
C ALA A 230 -20.51 -14.26 -6.33
N THR A 231 -20.69 -14.01 -7.64
CA THR A 231 -20.81 -15.07 -8.65
C THR A 231 -19.54 -15.93 -8.73
N ALA A 232 -18.35 -15.32 -8.71
CA ALA A 232 -17.08 -16.04 -8.69
C ALA A 232 -16.90 -16.89 -7.41
N TYR A 233 -17.31 -16.35 -6.26
CA TYR A 233 -17.31 -17.08 -4.99
C TYR A 233 -18.17 -18.33 -5.05
N HIS A 234 -19.43 -18.21 -5.49
CA HIS A 234 -20.33 -19.36 -5.62
C HIS A 234 -19.83 -20.38 -6.64
N THR A 235 -19.26 -19.93 -7.76
CA THR A 235 -18.59 -20.83 -8.72
C THR A 235 -17.47 -21.63 -8.06
N TYR A 236 -16.69 -21.01 -7.16
CA TYR A 236 -15.66 -21.73 -6.39
C TYR A 236 -16.27 -22.70 -5.39
N ASP A 237 -17.25 -22.26 -4.61
CA ASP A 237 -17.92 -23.04 -3.58
C ASP A 237 -18.57 -24.30 -4.16
N ASP A 238 -19.34 -24.14 -5.24
CA ASP A 238 -20.14 -25.20 -5.86
C ASP A 238 -19.27 -26.23 -6.60
N LYS A 239 -18.23 -25.77 -7.32
CA LYS A 239 -17.46 -26.64 -8.24
C LYS A 239 -16.13 -27.12 -7.67
N TYR A 240 -15.46 -26.32 -6.85
CA TYR A 240 -14.04 -26.50 -6.58
C TYR A 240 -13.72 -26.68 -5.09
N ARG A 241 -14.44 -26.03 -4.18
CA ARG A 241 -14.09 -26.02 -2.74
C ARG A 241 -13.98 -27.41 -2.14
N ALA A 242 -14.89 -28.32 -2.48
CA ALA A 242 -14.88 -29.69 -1.96
C ALA A 242 -13.62 -30.49 -2.37
N SER A 243 -13.06 -30.23 -3.55
CA SER A 243 -11.88 -30.96 -4.06
C SER A 243 -10.56 -30.21 -3.82
N GLN A 244 -10.60 -28.88 -3.79
CA GLN A 244 -9.41 -28.03 -3.71
C GLN A 244 -9.15 -27.48 -2.31
N GLY A 245 -10.17 -27.29 -1.47
CA GLY A 245 -10.04 -26.85 -0.08
C GLY A 245 -9.44 -25.45 0.10
N GLY A 246 -9.52 -24.57 -0.92
CA GLY A 246 -9.00 -23.21 -0.83
C GLY A 246 -10.01 -22.20 -0.28
N LEU A 247 -9.52 -20.98 -0.07
CA LEU A 247 -10.26 -19.80 0.36
C LEU A 247 -10.45 -18.83 -0.81
N VAL A 248 -11.57 -18.10 -0.81
CA VAL A 248 -11.90 -17.02 -1.73
C VAL A 248 -12.31 -15.80 -0.93
N SER A 249 -11.72 -14.66 -1.26
CA SER A 249 -12.01 -13.36 -0.63
C SER A 249 -11.87 -12.23 -1.66
N ILE A 250 -12.00 -10.99 -1.19
CA ILE A 250 -11.80 -9.74 -1.91
C ILE A 250 -10.88 -8.86 -1.07
N ALA A 251 -9.88 -8.21 -1.69
CA ALA A 251 -8.99 -7.29 -1.00
C ALA A 251 -9.57 -5.89 -1.08
N LEU A 252 -10.10 -5.41 0.05
CA LEU A 252 -10.67 -4.08 0.19
C LEU A 252 -9.59 -3.10 0.65
N ASP A 253 -9.83 -1.80 0.49
CA ASP A 253 -8.94 -0.77 1.00
C ASP A 253 -9.64 0.27 1.85
N ALA A 254 -8.94 0.71 2.88
CA ALA A 254 -9.38 1.81 3.70
C ALA A 254 -8.19 2.53 4.35
N ASP A 255 -8.20 3.84 4.25
CA ASP A 255 -7.56 4.67 5.26
C ASP A 255 -8.43 4.65 6.51
N TRP A 256 -7.81 4.61 7.69
CA TRP A 256 -8.56 4.87 8.91
C TRP A 256 -8.97 6.35 8.94
N VAL A 257 -10.11 6.64 9.54
CA VAL A 257 -10.63 8.01 9.62
C VAL A 257 -10.97 8.36 11.07
N GLU A 258 -10.36 9.45 11.57
CA GLU A 258 -10.76 10.08 12.83
C GLU A 258 -11.60 11.34 12.57
N PRO A 259 -12.60 11.66 13.42
CA PRO A 259 -13.27 12.94 13.38
C PRO A 259 -12.32 14.06 13.80
N TYR A 260 -12.46 15.25 13.22
CA TYR A 260 -11.66 16.41 13.58
C TYR A 260 -11.80 16.80 15.05
N ASP A 261 -13.02 16.75 15.58
CA ASP A 261 -13.29 16.91 17.01
C ASP A 261 -14.23 15.82 17.51
N VAL A 262 -13.70 14.94 18.36
CA VAL A 262 -14.42 13.84 19.01
C VAL A 262 -15.53 14.29 19.95
N ASN A 263 -15.57 15.57 20.34
CA ASN A 263 -16.62 16.12 21.19
C ASN A 263 -17.78 16.70 20.38
N VAL A 264 -17.62 16.82 19.06
CA VAL A 264 -18.63 17.36 18.16
C VAL A 264 -19.33 16.21 17.43
N HIS A 265 -20.59 15.95 17.79
CA HIS A 265 -21.33 14.78 17.29
C HIS A 265 -21.41 14.70 15.76
N ARG A 266 -21.55 15.83 15.06
CA ARG A 266 -21.58 15.84 13.58
C ARG A 266 -20.27 15.38 12.95
N GLU A 267 -19.12 15.64 13.59
CA GLU A 267 -17.81 15.22 13.09
C GLU A 267 -17.65 13.71 13.25
N ILE A 268 -18.13 13.16 14.38
CA ILE A 268 -18.20 11.71 14.62
C ILE A 268 -19.05 11.03 13.55
N LEU A 269 -20.22 11.58 13.22
CA LEU A 269 -21.08 11.06 12.15
C LEU A 269 -20.44 11.19 10.76
N ALA A 270 -19.65 12.24 10.52
CA ALA A 270 -18.89 12.41 9.29
C ALA A 270 -17.78 11.37 9.15
N ALA A 271 -17.06 11.06 10.22
CA ALA A 271 -16.08 9.98 10.23
C ALA A 271 -16.72 8.61 9.98
N ASP A 272 -17.88 8.33 10.59
CA ASP A 272 -18.60 7.07 10.36
C ASP A 272 -19.05 6.97 8.91
N ARG A 273 -19.67 8.03 8.38
CA ARG A 273 -20.06 8.12 6.98
C ARG A 273 -18.87 7.95 6.04
N ALA A 274 -17.70 8.52 6.36
CA ALA A 274 -16.49 8.34 5.56
C ALA A 274 -16.06 6.87 5.47
N MET A 275 -16.04 6.15 6.60
CA MET A 275 -15.75 4.71 6.64
C MET A 275 -16.80 3.89 5.89
N GLN A 276 -18.08 4.23 6.02
CA GLN A 276 -19.16 3.54 5.32
C GLN A 276 -19.10 3.76 3.80
N PHE A 277 -18.78 4.96 3.32
CA PHE A 277 -18.62 5.26 1.89
C PHE A 277 -17.34 4.69 1.27
N ARG A 278 -16.30 4.40 2.08
CA ARG A 278 -15.02 3.84 1.61
C ARG A 278 -15.00 2.31 1.72
N LEU A 279 -14.93 1.81 2.95
CA LEU A 279 -14.85 0.37 3.22
C LEU A 279 -16.22 -0.28 3.21
N GLY A 280 -17.19 0.36 3.88
CA GLY A 280 -18.54 -0.16 4.02
C GLY A 280 -19.24 -0.41 2.69
N TRP A 281 -18.97 0.41 1.67
CA TRP A 281 -19.60 0.33 0.35
C TRP A 281 -19.49 -1.09 -0.27
N PHE A 282 -18.33 -1.72 -0.11
CA PHE A 282 -18.09 -3.09 -0.57
C PHE A 282 -18.21 -4.12 0.55
N ALA A 283 -17.79 -3.78 1.77
CA ALA A 283 -17.77 -4.72 2.88
C ALA A 283 -19.16 -5.03 3.47
N HIS A 284 -20.10 -4.07 3.51
CA HIS A 284 -21.46 -4.33 4.05
C HIS A 284 -22.23 -5.39 3.27
N PRO A 285 -22.31 -5.29 1.92
CA PRO A 285 -22.97 -6.32 1.13
C PRO A 285 -22.40 -7.71 1.41
N ILE A 286 -21.06 -7.84 1.43
CA ILE A 286 -20.38 -9.14 1.51
C ILE A 286 -20.39 -9.70 2.94
N PHE A 287 -20.04 -8.91 3.96
CA PHE A 287 -19.77 -9.42 5.30
C PHE A 287 -20.92 -9.23 6.30
N LYS A 288 -21.99 -8.51 5.94
CA LYS A 288 -23.04 -8.15 6.91
C LYS A 288 -24.41 -8.66 6.53
N ASN A 289 -25.01 -8.12 5.46
CA ASN A 289 -26.43 -8.32 5.19
C ASN A 289 -26.82 -8.39 3.71
N GLY A 290 -25.87 -8.41 2.77
CA GLY A 290 -26.18 -8.46 1.34
C GLY A 290 -26.51 -7.12 0.72
N ASP A 291 -26.59 -6.03 1.50
CA ASP A 291 -27.03 -4.72 1.03
C ASP A 291 -26.02 -3.60 1.38
N TYR A 292 -26.16 -2.45 0.74
CA TYR A 292 -25.31 -1.29 0.99
C TYR A 292 -25.50 -0.71 2.41
N PRO A 293 -24.49 0.01 2.95
CA PRO A 293 -24.63 0.69 4.23
C PRO A 293 -25.82 1.65 4.25
N GLU A 294 -26.59 1.62 5.34
CA GLU A 294 -27.78 2.48 5.48
C GLU A 294 -27.42 3.98 5.41
N ALA A 295 -26.29 4.37 6.02
CA ALA A 295 -25.78 5.73 5.95
C ALA A 295 -25.48 6.19 4.51
N MET A 296 -25.08 5.27 3.65
CA MET A 296 -24.79 5.55 2.24
C MET A 296 -26.07 5.67 1.42
N LYS A 297 -27.02 4.73 1.59
CA LYS A 297 -28.32 4.75 0.92
C LYS A 297 -29.10 6.04 1.23
N GLN A 298 -29.20 6.40 2.51
CA GLN A 298 -29.94 7.59 2.94
C GLN A 298 -29.31 8.88 2.41
N GLN A 299 -27.99 8.98 2.49
CA GLN A 299 -27.26 10.17 2.06
C GLN A 299 -27.38 10.38 0.53
N ILE A 300 -27.21 9.33 -0.27
CA ILE A 300 -27.30 9.44 -1.73
C ILE A 300 -28.74 9.67 -2.19
N LEU A 301 -29.73 9.04 -1.54
CA LEU A 301 -31.14 9.31 -1.81
C LEU A 301 -31.47 10.79 -1.55
N ALA A 302 -31.10 11.31 -0.39
CA ALA A 302 -31.33 12.72 -0.05
C ALA A 302 -30.64 13.67 -1.04
N LYS A 303 -29.38 13.38 -1.43
CA LYS A 303 -28.67 14.16 -2.46
C LYS A 303 -29.36 14.09 -3.81
N SER A 304 -29.86 12.92 -4.21
CA SER A 304 -30.56 12.70 -5.48
C SER A 304 -31.90 13.46 -5.53
N GLU A 305 -32.67 13.44 -4.43
CA GLU A 305 -33.90 14.23 -4.30
C GLU A 305 -33.62 15.74 -4.37
N LEU A 306 -32.57 16.23 -3.70
CA LEU A 306 -32.14 17.62 -3.77
C LEU A 306 -31.57 18.04 -5.15
N GLN A 307 -31.26 17.06 -5.99
CA GLN A 307 -30.84 17.25 -7.39
C GLN A 307 -32.02 17.12 -8.37
N ASP A 308 -33.26 17.07 -7.87
CA ASP A 308 -34.50 16.87 -8.63
C ASP A 308 -34.51 15.56 -9.45
N LEU A 309 -33.78 14.53 -9.00
CA LEU A 309 -33.80 13.20 -9.62
C LEU A 309 -34.98 12.39 -9.06
N SER A 310 -35.67 11.68 -9.95
CA SER A 310 -36.81 10.81 -9.57
C SER A 310 -36.39 9.54 -8.83
N GLU A 311 -35.13 9.16 -8.94
CA GLU A 311 -34.57 7.94 -8.35
C GLU A 311 -33.18 8.20 -7.76
N SER A 312 -32.78 7.37 -6.80
CA SER A 312 -31.44 7.40 -6.22
C SER A 312 -30.39 7.01 -7.27
N ARG A 313 -29.27 7.76 -7.31
CA ARG A 313 -28.09 7.40 -8.12
C ARG A 313 -27.39 6.12 -7.66
N LEU A 314 -27.61 5.68 -6.42
CA LEU A 314 -27.14 4.38 -5.93
C LEU A 314 -28.14 3.29 -6.33
N PRO A 315 -27.74 2.26 -7.10
CA PRO A 315 -28.60 1.13 -7.44
C PRO A 315 -29.08 0.37 -6.20
N LEU A 316 -30.20 -0.35 -6.33
CA LEU A 316 -30.73 -1.21 -5.28
C LEU A 316 -30.44 -2.67 -5.62
N PHE A 317 -30.03 -3.46 -4.61
CA PHE A 317 -30.02 -4.91 -4.74
C PHE A 317 -31.43 -5.47 -4.54
N THR A 318 -31.83 -6.43 -5.39
CA THR A 318 -33.03 -7.23 -5.12
C THR A 318 -32.79 -8.18 -3.93
N GLU A 319 -33.84 -8.78 -3.38
CA GLU A 319 -33.68 -9.74 -2.28
C GLU A 319 -32.89 -10.98 -2.71
N GLU A 320 -33.04 -11.43 -3.97
CA GLU A 320 -32.26 -12.51 -4.55
C GLU A 320 -30.77 -12.14 -4.62
N GLU A 321 -30.46 -10.91 -5.04
CA GLU A 321 -29.08 -10.43 -5.11
C GLU A 321 -28.47 -10.27 -3.71
N LYS A 322 -29.21 -9.75 -2.73
CA LYS A 322 -28.74 -9.66 -1.34
C LYS A 322 -28.39 -11.04 -0.79
N ASN A 323 -29.23 -12.03 -1.04
CA ASN A 323 -29.00 -13.41 -0.62
C ASN A 323 -27.81 -14.06 -1.35
N LEU A 324 -27.61 -13.73 -2.63
CA LEU A 324 -26.45 -14.18 -3.40
C LEU A 324 -25.14 -13.57 -2.84
N ILE A 325 -25.15 -12.30 -2.46
CA ILE A 325 -23.94 -11.56 -2.08
C ILE A 325 -23.52 -11.81 -0.63
N LYS A 326 -24.47 -11.92 0.29
CA LYS A 326 -24.17 -12.05 1.72
C LYS A 326 -23.36 -13.32 2.02
N GLY A 327 -22.22 -13.16 2.68
CA GLY A 327 -21.37 -14.26 3.13
C GLY A 327 -20.43 -14.82 2.05
N THR A 328 -20.13 -14.05 1.01
CA THR A 328 -19.29 -14.50 -0.13
C THR A 328 -17.79 -14.24 0.05
N ALA A 329 -17.28 -14.30 1.28
CA ALA A 329 -15.85 -14.20 1.56
C ALA A 329 -15.45 -15.05 2.76
N ASP A 330 -14.39 -15.84 2.61
CA ASP A 330 -13.88 -16.74 3.65
C ASP A 330 -13.02 -16.04 4.71
N ALA A 331 -12.48 -14.87 4.37
CA ALA A 331 -11.68 -14.03 5.26
C ALA A 331 -11.81 -12.56 4.86
N PHE A 332 -11.48 -11.64 5.76
CA PHE A 332 -11.46 -10.21 5.48
C PHE A 332 -10.05 -9.78 5.06
N CYS A 333 -9.85 -9.46 3.78
CA CYS A 333 -8.56 -8.97 3.28
C CYS A 333 -8.58 -7.43 3.20
N ILE A 334 -7.65 -6.77 3.88
CA ILE A 334 -7.58 -5.31 3.96
C ILE A 334 -6.21 -4.78 3.51
N ASN A 335 -6.22 -3.82 2.59
CA ASN A 335 -5.08 -3.02 2.21
C ASN A 335 -5.16 -1.69 2.98
N HIS A 336 -4.08 -1.32 3.67
CA HIS A 336 -4.06 -0.12 4.51
C HIS A 336 -2.72 0.60 4.41
N TYR A 337 -2.75 1.93 4.42
CA TYR A 337 -1.55 2.74 4.21
C TYR A 337 -1.48 3.97 5.13
N THR A 338 -2.58 4.69 5.37
CA THR A 338 -2.56 5.91 6.18
C THR A 338 -3.85 6.10 6.99
N THR A 339 -3.87 7.16 7.79
CA THR A 339 -5.07 7.70 8.45
C THR A 339 -5.37 9.11 7.93
N LYS A 340 -6.64 9.49 7.91
CA LYS A 340 -7.13 10.84 7.62
C LYS A 340 -7.92 11.40 8.80
N ILE A 341 -7.95 12.73 8.89
CA ILE A 341 -8.83 13.47 9.81
C ILE A 341 -9.96 14.07 8.98
N VAL A 342 -11.21 13.86 9.35
CA VAL A 342 -12.35 14.38 8.58
C VAL A 342 -13.17 15.40 9.33
N ASN A 343 -13.67 16.37 8.56
CA ASN A 343 -14.68 17.31 8.99
C ASN A 343 -15.97 17.10 8.20
N HIS A 344 -17.12 17.35 8.82
CA HIS A 344 -18.38 17.51 8.11
C HIS A 344 -18.40 18.82 7.34
N VAL A 345 -18.87 18.75 6.10
CA VAL A 345 -19.27 19.91 5.30
C VAL A 345 -20.61 19.62 4.63
N THR A 346 -21.32 20.67 4.22
CA THR A 346 -22.40 20.54 3.24
C THR A 346 -21.81 20.88 1.88
N ASP A 347 -21.47 19.84 1.12
CA ASP A 347 -20.84 20.00 -0.19
C ASP A 347 -21.88 20.29 -1.28
N LYS A 348 -21.39 20.74 -2.44
CA LYS A 348 -22.20 21.10 -3.61
C LYS A 348 -23.11 19.96 -4.06
N LEU A 349 -24.26 20.33 -4.62
CA LEU A 349 -25.21 19.39 -5.24
C LEU A 349 -24.92 19.15 -6.73
N ALA A 350 -24.34 20.15 -7.42
CA ALA A 350 -24.10 20.10 -8.86
C ALA A 350 -22.65 20.49 -9.21
N PRO A 351 -22.01 19.81 -10.18
CA PRO A 351 -22.46 18.53 -10.78
C PRO A 351 -22.47 17.40 -9.73
N PRO A 352 -23.37 16.41 -9.83
CA PRO A 352 -23.41 15.26 -8.91
C PRO A 352 -22.09 14.50 -8.89
N SER A 353 -21.66 14.04 -7.71
CA SER A 353 -20.42 13.29 -7.55
C SER A 353 -20.43 12.42 -6.30
N TYR A 354 -19.85 11.22 -6.39
CA TYR A 354 -19.52 10.40 -5.23
C TYR A 354 -18.75 11.18 -4.15
N GLN A 355 -17.81 12.05 -4.54
CA GLN A 355 -17.04 12.82 -3.57
C GLN A 355 -17.93 13.80 -2.78
N SER A 356 -18.81 14.54 -3.46
CA SER A 356 -19.72 15.48 -2.80
C SER A 356 -20.86 14.80 -2.04
N ASP A 357 -21.22 13.56 -2.42
CA ASP A 357 -22.22 12.78 -1.70
C ASP A 357 -21.75 12.45 -0.26
N ARG A 358 -20.44 12.38 -0.04
CA ARG A 358 -19.87 12.09 1.27
C ARG A 358 -20.01 13.23 2.27
N ASP A 359 -20.19 14.48 1.84
CA ASP A 359 -20.33 15.65 2.74
C ASP A 359 -19.22 15.72 3.82
N ILE A 360 -17.98 15.48 3.38
CA ILE A 360 -16.78 15.55 4.22
C ILE A 360 -15.64 16.28 3.52
N VAL A 361 -14.73 16.83 4.32
CA VAL A 361 -13.39 17.23 3.89
C VAL A 361 -12.37 16.39 4.64
N GLU A 362 -11.43 15.82 3.89
CA GLU A 362 -10.31 15.04 4.43
C GLU A 362 -9.08 15.93 4.64
N ASN A 363 -8.41 15.73 5.77
CA ASN A 363 -7.17 16.38 6.15
C ASN A 363 -6.15 15.32 6.59
N GLN A 364 -4.87 15.72 6.63
CA GLN A 364 -3.81 14.87 7.16
C GLN A 364 -3.84 14.82 8.69
N GLU A 365 -3.43 13.68 9.24
CA GLU A 365 -2.92 13.60 10.60
C GLU A 365 -1.52 14.22 10.62
N THR A 366 -1.28 15.23 11.47
CA THR A 366 -0.09 16.08 11.38
C THR A 366 1.04 15.69 12.32
N ASP A 367 0.78 14.87 13.35
CA ASP A 367 1.79 14.43 14.30
C ASP A 367 2.69 13.30 13.75
N SER A 368 2.29 12.63 12.67
CA SER A 368 3.02 11.53 12.05
C SER A 368 3.98 11.97 10.93
N PRO A 369 5.04 11.18 10.66
CA PRO A 369 5.98 11.48 9.57
C PRO A 369 5.33 11.52 8.19
N THR A 370 5.83 12.36 7.29
CA THR A 370 5.45 12.37 5.85
C THR A 370 5.94 11.10 5.14
N THR A 371 5.24 10.69 4.08
CA THR A 371 5.75 9.72 3.10
C THR A 371 6.17 10.44 1.81
N ALA A 372 6.72 9.69 0.84
CA ALA A 372 7.02 10.24 -0.49
C ALA A 372 5.75 10.53 -1.31
N ILE A 373 4.60 9.98 -0.93
CA ILE A 373 3.32 10.32 -1.55
C ILE A 373 2.84 11.64 -0.95
N LYS A 374 2.61 12.62 -1.83
CA LYS A 374 2.10 13.93 -1.42
C LYS A 374 0.79 13.77 -0.64
N GLU A 375 0.70 14.51 0.46
CA GLU A 375 -0.46 14.54 1.36
C GLU A 375 -0.78 13.20 2.07
N GLN A 376 0.21 12.31 2.16
CA GLN A 376 0.14 11.07 2.92
C GLN A 376 1.15 11.05 4.09
N ARG A 377 0.76 10.38 5.19
CA ARG A 377 1.50 10.32 6.44
C ARG A 377 1.59 8.87 6.92
N ALA A 378 2.67 8.52 7.62
CA ALA A 378 2.88 7.19 8.19
C ALA A 378 2.18 7.06 9.56
N VAL A 379 0.85 6.89 9.56
CA VAL A 379 0.01 6.89 10.76
C VAL A 379 -0.28 5.46 11.25
N ALA A 380 0.71 4.82 11.86
CA ALA A 380 0.65 3.40 12.24
C ALA A 380 -0.53 3.00 13.14
N TRP A 381 -0.84 3.83 14.16
CA TRP A 381 -1.93 3.53 15.12
C TRP A 381 -3.30 3.45 14.45
N GLY A 382 -3.46 4.03 13.25
CA GLY A 382 -4.68 3.89 12.46
C GLY A 382 -4.95 2.47 11.99
N LEU A 383 -3.91 1.66 11.77
CA LEU A 383 -4.09 0.26 11.40
C LEU A 383 -4.81 -0.51 12.50
N ARG A 384 -4.35 -0.38 13.75
CA ARG A 384 -5.01 -1.02 14.91
C ARG A 384 -6.46 -0.58 15.05
N ARG A 385 -6.75 0.71 14.83
CA ARG A 385 -8.12 1.26 14.85
C ARG A 385 -9.00 0.63 13.79
N LEU A 386 -8.49 0.57 12.57
CA LEU A 386 -9.19 -0.04 11.44
C LEU A 386 -9.48 -1.53 11.71
N LEU A 387 -8.50 -2.27 12.22
CA LEU A 387 -8.66 -3.68 12.57
C LEU A 387 -9.74 -3.89 13.64
N ASN A 388 -9.76 -3.07 14.70
CA ASN A 388 -10.82 -3.08 15.70
C ASN A 388 -12.18 -2.71 15.11
N TRP A 389 -12.23 -1.71 14.23
CA TRP A 389 -13.48 -1.32 13.56
C TRP A 389 -14.02 -2.46 12.70
N ILE A 390 -13.17 -3.16 11.94
CA ILE A 390 -13.56 -4.33 11.14
C ILE A 390 -14.11 -5.43 12.05
N LYS A 391 -13.42 -5.73 13.16
CA LYS A 391 -13.87 -6.70 14.16
C LYS A 391 -15.27 -6.36 14.68
N GLU A 392 -15.48 -5.14 15.14
CA GLU A 392 -16.76 -4.71 15.72
C GLU A 392 -17.87 -4.59 14.66
N GLU A 393 -17.53 -4.22 13.42
CA GLU A 393 -18.51 -3.99 12.35
C GLU A 393 -18.98 -5.27 11.69
N TYR A 394 -18.09 -6.25 11.53
CA TYR A 394 -18.33 -7.46 10.73
C TYR A 394 -18.25 -8.77 11.52
N GLY A 395 -18.28 -8.69 12.86
CA GLY A 395 -18.43 -9.88 13.71
C GLY A 395 -17.15 -10.68 13.90
N ASP A 396 -16.02 -10.00 14.09
CA ASP A 396 -14.71 -10.58 14.39
C ASP A 396 -14.25 -11.64 13.36
N PRO A 397 -14.21 -11.31 12.06
CA PRO A 397 -13.73 -12.22 11.02
C PRO A 397 -12.22 -12.47 11.16
N ASP A 398 -11.74 -13.54 10.52
CA ASP A 398 -10.30 -13.68 10.27
C ASP A 398 -9.83 -12.58 9.31
N ILE A 399 -8.80 -11.83 9.69
CA ILE A 399 -8.31 -10.66 8.95
C ILE A 399 -6.90 -10.92 8.42
N TYR A 400 -6.71 -10.68 7.13
CA TYR A 400 -5.40 -10.62 6.48
C TYR A 400 -5.11 -9.19 6.05
N ILE A 401 -3.97 -8.65 6.48
CA ILE A 401 -3.47 -7.39 5.94
C ILE A 401 -2.81 -7.72 4.60
N SER A 402 -3.59 -7.59 3.51
CA SER A 402 -3.21 -8.07 2.18
C SER A 402 -2.28 -7.13 1.42
N GLU A 403 -2.18 -5.87 1.86
CA GLU A 403 -1.10 -4.93 1.52
C GLU A 403 -0.88 -3.92 2.64
N ASN A 404 0.38 -3.70 2.99
CA ASN A 404 0.83 -2.54 3.76
C ASN A 404 2.29 -2.21 3.39
N GLY A 405 2.59 -0.94 3.17
CA GLY A 405 3.92 -0.51 2.74
C GLY A 405 4.04 1.00 2.63
N ALA A 406 5.27 1.48 2.41
CA ALA A 406 5.54 2.90 2.26
C ALA A 406 6.40 3.17 1.02
N ALA A 407 5.90 4.09 0.18
CA ALA A 407 6.63 4.66 -0.93
C ALA A 407 7.83 5.47 -0.45
N LEU A 408 8.93 5.35 -1.19
CA LEU A 408 10.09 6.23 -1.09
C LEU A 408 10.39 6.80 -2.47
N GLU A 409 11.09 7.94 -2.50
CA GLU A 409 11.59 8.53 -3.74
C GLU A 409 12.53 7.56 -4.46
N ALA A 410 12.46 7.53 -5.80
CA ALA A 410 13.21 6.61 -6.67
C ALA A 410 14.72 6.57 -6.42
N GLY A 411 15.31 7.68 -5.94
CA GLY A 411 16.73 7.75 -5.60
C GLY A 411 17.14 6.94 -4.36
N THR A 412 16.19 6.32 -3.65
CA THR A 412 16.48 5.52 -2.45
C THR A 412 16.92 4.12 -2.82
N LEU A 413 18.23 3.92 -2.89
CA LEU A 413 18.82 2.68 -3.40
C LEU A 413 18.86 1.55 -2.37
N TRP A 414 19.42 1.78 -1.17
CA TRP A 414 19.68 0.71 -0.19
C TRP A 414 19.28 1.08 1.24
N ASP A 415 19.61 2.30 1.68
CA ASP A 415 19.40 2.75 3.06
C ASP A 415 18.01 3.39 3.23
N ASP A 416 17.01 2.56 3.53
CA ASP A 416 15.61 2.95 3.59
C ASP A 416 15.03 2.90 5.02
N ILE A 417 15.75 3.51 5.97
CA ILE A 417 15.39 3.55 7.40
C ILE A 417 13.94 4.01 7.66
N ASN A 418 13.41 4.95 6.88
CA ASN A 418 12.03 5.39 7.01
C ASN A 418 11.02 4.26 6.79
N ARG A 419 11.31 3.36 5.84
CA ARG A 419 10.48 2.16 5.59
C ARG A 419 10.65 1.12 6.67
N VAL A 420 11.86 0.98 7.24
CA VAL A 420 12.07 0.15 8.44
C VAL A 420 11.20 0.64 9.60
N PHE A 421 11.17 1.94 9.88
CA PHE A 421 10.31 2.49 10.92
C PHE A 421 8.82 2.33 10.61
N PHE A 422 8.41 2.47 9.34
CA PHE A 422 7.06 2.17 8.90
C PHE A 422 6.67 0.73 9.24
N TYR A 423 7.41 -0.27 8.75
CA TYR A 423 7.11 -1.67 9.03
C TYR A 423 7.14 -1.97 10.53
N LYS A 424 8.14 -1.46 11.25
CA LYS A 424 8.25 -1.64 12.70
C LYS A 424 6.98 -1.20 13.42
N THR A 425 6.48 0.00 13.11
CA THR A 425 5.35 0.59 13.83
C THR A 425 4.01 0.01 13.38
N TYR A 426 3.79 -0.25 12.09
CA TYR A 426 2.53 -0.84 11.62
C TYR A 426 2.38 -2.31 12.05
N ILE A 427 3.45 -3.10 11.99
CA ILE A 427 3.42 -4.50 12.44
C ILE A 427 3.22 -4.55 13.97
N ASP A 428 3.80 -3.63 14.73
CA ASP A 428 3.58 -3.51 16.18
C ASP A 428 2.10 -3.18 16.50
N GLU A 429 1.47 -2.30 15.71
CA GLU A 429 0.04 -2.00 15.86
C GLU A 429 -0.86 -3.18 15.47
N ALA A 430 -0.48 -3.99 14.46
CA ALA A 430 -1.16 -5.25 14.15
C ALA A 430 -1.00 -6.28 15.27
N LEU A 431 0.18 -6.37 15.88
CA LEU A 431 0.45 -7.25 17.02
C LEU A 431 -0.36 -6.84 18.24
N LYS A 432 -0.47 -5.54 18.54
CA LYS A 432 -1.34 -5.02 19.60
C LYS A 432 -2.80 -5.31 19.33
N ALA A 433 -3.27 -5.13 18.10
CA ALA A 433 -4.63 -5.51 17.73
C ALA A 433 -4.90 -6.99 18.02
N HIS A 434 -3.92 -7.85 17.73
CA HIS A 434 -4.00 -9.27 18.00
C HIS A 434 -3.96 -9.61 19.50
N GLU A 435 -2.88 -9.26 20.21
CA GLU A 435 -2.65 -9.69 21.59
C GLU A 435 -3.45 -8.91 22.64
N LEU A 436 -3.67 -7.60 22.42
CA LEU A 436 -4.32 -6.73 23.41
C LEU A 436 -5.81 -6.58 23.16
N ASP A 437 -6.24 -6.54 21.89
CA ASP A 437 -7.64 -6.30 21.53
C ASP A 437 -8.37 -7.58 21.09
N GLY A 438 -7.63 -8.69 20.94
CA GLY A 438 -8.16 -9.99 20.53
C GLY A 438 -8.72 -9.99 19.11
N VAL A 439 -8.15 -9.18 18.20
CA VAL A 439 -8.49 -9.22 16.77
C VAL A 439 -7.84 -10.44 16.13
N LYS A 440 -8.58 -11.17 15.29
CA LYS A 440 -8.08 -12.35 14.57
C LYS A 440 -7.22 -11.97 13.36
N VAL A 441 -6.07 -11.34 13.60
CA VAL A 441 -5.09 -11.07 12.55
C VAL A 441 -4.36 -12.39 12.20
N LYS A 442 -4.52 -12.86 10.96
CA LYS A 442 -4.01 -14.14 10.47
C LYS A 442 -2.78 -14.03 9.57
N GLY A 443 -2.52 -12.85 9.01
CA GLY A 443 -1.35 -12.64 8.19
C GLY A 443 -1.10 -11.19 7.83
N TYR A 444 0.13 -10.93 7.40
CA TYR A 444 0.62 -9.63 7.00
C TYR A 444 1.44 -9.75 5.71
N ILE A 445 1.00 -9.05 4.68
CA ILE A 445 1.62 -9.03 3.35
C ILE A 445 2.23 -7.64 3.11
N ALA A 446 3.55 -7.58 3.11
CA ALA A 446 4.29 -6.36 2.80
C ALA A 446 4.19 -6.03 1.30
N THR A 447 3.80 -4.80 0.97
CA THR A 447 3.90 -4.30 -0.42
C THR A 447 5.16 -3.43 -0.56
N SER A 448 6.10 -3.75 -1.45
CA SER A 448 6.13 -4.84 -2.44
C SER A 448 7.43 -5.65 -2.38
N LEU A 449 7.47 -6.81 -3.05
CA LEU A 449 8.70 -7.61 -3.18
C LEU A 449 9.87 -6.77 -3.73
N MET A 450 9.61 -5.95 -4.74
CA MET A 450 10.58 -5.10 -5.43
C MET A 450 9.94 -3.80 -5.94
N ASP A 451 10.76 -2.78 -6.19
CA ASP A 451 10.30 -1.54 -6.81
C ASP A 451 9.66 -1.89 -8.16
N SER A 452 8.59 -1.19 -8.55
CA SER A 452 7.78 -1.56 -9.71
C SER A 452 7.14 -0.33 -10.35
N PHE A 453 6.38 -0.51 -11.43
CA PHE A 453 5.66 0.61 -12.05
C PHE A 453 4.50 1.05 -11.14
N GLU A 454 4.62 2.21 -10.48
CA GLU A 454 3.67 2.70 -9.48
C GLU A 454 2.57 3.58 -10.10
N TRP A 455 1.85 3.00 -11.06
CA TRP A 455 0.65 3.57 -11.68
C TRP A 455 0.88 4.99 -12.21
N LEU A 456 0.13 5.98 -11.71
CA LEU A 456 0.24 7.39 -12.13
C LEU A 456 1.59 8.03 -11.78
N ASN A 457 2.39 7.42 -10.90
CA ASN A 457 3.72 7.89 -10.55
C ASN A 457 4.82 7.30 -11.45
N GLY A 458 4.50 6.35 -12.32
CA GLY A 458 5.50 5.63 -13.12
C GLY A 458 6.57 5.02 -12.23
N TYR A 459 7.84 5.35 -12.45
CA TYR A 459 8.97 4.86 -11.65
C TYR A 459 9.51 5.88 -10.64
N LYS A 460 8.78 6.97 -10.36
CA LYS A 460 9.23 8.03 -9.45
C LYS A 460 9.18 7.62 -7.97
N LEU A 461 8.32 6.67 -7.66
CA LEU A 461 8.15 6.12 -6.32
C LEU A 461 8.47 4.63 -6.34
N GLY A 462 9.18 4.16 -5.31
CA GLY A 462 9.45 2.74 -5.09
C GLY A 462 8.83 2.27 -3.78
N PHE A 463 8.13 1.13 -3.81
CA PHE A 463 7.58 0.44 -2.63
C PHE A 463 8.41 -0.79 -2.23
N GLY A 464 9.36 -1.20 -3.06
CA GLY A 464 9.99 -2.51 -2.96
C GLY A 464 10.90 -2.68 -1.77
N LEU A 465 10.88 -3.88 -1.18
CA LEU A 465 11.97 -4.36 -0.32
C LEU A 465 13.28 -4.53 -1.12
N HIS A 466 13.19 -4.73 -2.44
CA HIS A 466 14.33 -4.72 -3.34
C HIS A 466 14.26 -3.51 -4.29
N HIS A 467 15.38 -2.83 -4.47
CA HIS A 467 15.56 -1.84 -5.53
C HIS A 467 15.63 -2.54 -6.89
N VAL A 468 15.04 -1.93 -7.92
CA VAL A 468 15.18 -2.35 -9.32
C VAL A 468 15.78 -1.20 -10.12
N ASP A 469 16.89 -1.45 -10.81
CA ASP A 469 17.44 -0.47 -11.74
C ASP A 469 16.69 -0.51 -13.08
N PHE A 470 15.74 0.41 -13.24
CA PHE A 470 14.94 0.56 -14.46
C PHE A 470 15.70 1.19 -15.63
N SER A 471 16.90 1.73 -15.41
CA SER A 471 17.77 2.23 -16.49
C SER A 471 18.56 1.10 -17.15
N ASN A 472 18.83 0.03 -16.41
CA ASN A 472 19.53 -1.15 -16.90
C ASN A 472 18.57 -2.16 -17.53
N THR A 473 18.85 -2.57 -18.76
CA THR A 473 18.01 -3.53 -19.51
C THR A 473 17.87 -4.88 -18.80
N ASN A 474 18.82 -5.25 -17.95
CA ASN A 474 18.77 -6.48 -17.17
C ASN A 474 17.95 -6.36 -15.87
N ARG A 475 17.43 -5.17 -15.54
CA ARG A 475 16.59 -4.94 -14.34
C ARG A 475 17.18 -5.56 -13.07
N PRO A 476 18.47 -5.36 -12.73
CA PRO A 476 19.08 -5.99 -11.58
C PRO A 476 18.34 -5.59 -10.30
N ARG A 477 18.15 -6.56 -9.40
CA ARG A 477 17.49 -6.35 -8.11
C ARG A 477 18.51 -6.35 -6.97
N THR A 478 18.41 -5.35 -6.09
CA THR A 478 19.31 -5.22 -4.93
C THR A 478 18.48 -5.12 -3.64
N PRO A 479 18.73 -5.95 -2.61
CA PRO A 479 17.98 -5.86 -1.35
C PRO A 479 18.24 -4.51 -0.67
N LYS A 480 17.18 -3.87 -0.20
CA LYS A 480 17.24 -2.69 0.67
C LYS A 480 17.35 -3.13 2.13
N TYR A 481 17.67 -2.20 3.02
CA TYR A 481 17.78 -2.50 4.45
C TYR A 481 16.46 -3.03 5.03
N SER A 482 15.31 -2.54 4.54
CA SER A 482 13.98 -3.05 4.87
C SER A 482 13.78 -4.52 4.53
N ALA A 483 14.42 -5.07 3.49
CA ALA A 483 14.37 -6.51 3.19
C ALA A 483 14.98 -7.33 4.33
N HIS A 484 16.16 -6.92 4.82
CA HIS A 484 16.84 -7.57 5.94
C HIS A 484 16.05 -7.44 7.24
N TYR A 485 15.47 -6.26 7.48
CA TYR A 485 14.65 -6.02 8.66
C TYR A 485 13.36 -6.85 8.65
N TYR A 486 12.66 -6.90 7.52
CA TYR A 486 11.45 -7.69 7.37
C TYR A 486 11.74 -9.19 7.52
N TYR A 487 12.85 -9.68 6.96
CA TYR A 487 13.34 -11.05 7.21
C TYR A 487 13.49 -11.33 8.71
N GLN A 488 14.10 -10.41 9.47
CA GLN A 488 14.30 -10.59 10.90
C GLN A 488 12.97 -10.65 11.68
N ILE A 489 11.99 -9.79 11.36
CA ILE A 489 10.64 -9.86 11.96
C ILE A 489 9.99 -11.22 11.70
N MET A 490 10.03 -11.69 10.45
CA MET A 490 9.43 -12.98 10.09
C MET A 490 10.12 -14.14 10.81
N LYS A 491 11.45 -14.09 10.93
CA LYS A 491 12.24 -15.10 11.63
C LYS A 491 11.89 -15.16 13.12
N ASP A 492 11.69 -14.00 13.74
CA ASP A 492 11.36 -13.88 15.16
C ASP A 492 9.85 -14.00 15.43
N ASN A 493 9.04 -14.13 14.37
CA ASN A 493 7.59 -14.13 14.37
C ASN A 493 6.97 -12.94 15.13
N GLY A 494 7.58 -11.75 15.04
CA GLY A 494 7.15 -10.55 15.76
C GLY A 494 8.32 -9.79 16.40
N PHE A 495 8.12 -9.34 17.64
CA PHE A 495 9.07 -8.52 18.41
C PHE A 495 9.33 -9.15 19.79
N PRO A 496 9.99 -10.31 19.86
CA PRO A 496 10.23 -10.96 21.14
C PRO A 496 11.11 -10.09 22.06
N PHE A 497 10.82 -10.14 23.36
CA PHE A 497 11.64 -9.45 24.35
C PHE A 497 12.95 -10.23 24.58
N VAL A 498 14.06 -9.67 24.11
CA VAL A 498 15.38 -10.25 24.39
C VAL A 498 15.92 -9.64 25.68
N LEU A 499 15.89 -10.41 26.77
CA LEU A 499 16.73 -10.11 27.93
C LEU A 499 18.19 -10.31 27.52
N GLU A 500 18.97 -9.23 27.45
CA GLU A 500 20.42 -9.35 27.39
C GLU A 500 20.90 -10.12 28.62
N THR A 501 21.09 -11.43 28.47
CA THR A 501 21.91 -12.17 29.42
C THR A 501 23.32 -11.64 29.23
N LYS A 502 23.78 -10.82 30.18
CA LYS A 502 25.19 -10.46 30.31
C LYS A 502 26.01 -11.74 30.52
N SER A 503 26.36 -12.42 29.44
CA SER A 503 27.55 -13.26 29.38
C SER A 503 28.77 -12.35 29.24
N ASN A 504 28.98 -11.49 30.25
CA ASN A 504 30.27 -10.86 30.45
C ASN A 504 31.21 -11.94 30.99
N LYS A 505 31.83 -12.71 30.09
CA LYS A 505 33.22 -13.09 30.33
C LYS A 505 34.02 -11.80 30.22
N CYS A 506 34.16 -11.09 31.33
CA CYS A 506 35.21 -10.11 31.49
C CYS A 506 36.54 -10.86 31.37
N GLU A 507 37.10 -10.93 30.17
CA GLU A 507 38.52 -11.18 30.04
C GLU A 507 39.24 -9.90 30.48
N GLU A 508 39.85 -9.96 31.66
CA GLU A 508 40.77 -8.94 32.15
C GLU A 508 41.90 -8.77 31.13
N TYR A 509 41.80 -7.72 30.32
CA TYR A 509 42.92 -7.21 29.55
C TYR A 509 43.92 -6.58 30.54
N LYS A 510 44.89 -7.38 31.02
CA LYS A 510 46.05 -6.86 31.75
C LYS A 510 46.80 -5.89 30.83
N ARG A 511 46.61 -4.59 31.05
CA ARG A 511 47.46 -3.55 30.46
C ARG A 511 48.88 -3.75 30.96
N THR A 512 49.75 -4.24 30.08
CA THR A 512 51.20 -4.19 30.28
C THR A 512 51.67 -2.79 29.85
N PRO A 513 52.44 -2.04 30.63
CA PRO A 513 52.92 -0.71 30.22
C PRO A 513 53.89 -0.83 29.05
N PRO A 514 53.91 0.11 28.08
CA PRO A 514 54.88 0.09 27.00
C PRO A 514 56.29 0.32 27.55
N GLN A 515 57.21 -0.61 27.24
CA GLN A 515 58.65 -0.41 27.43
C GLN A 515 59.18 0.53 26.34
N GLU A 516 59.85 1.60 26.76
CA GLU A 516 60.64 2.48 25.90
C GLU A 516 61.75 1.69 25.19
N GLN A 517 61.80 1.78 23.86
CA GLN A 517 63.01 1.52 23.09
C GLN A 517 63.27 2.70 22.16
N ALA A 518 64.01 3.69 22.67
CA ALA A 518 64.65 4.71 21.86
C ALA A 518 65.94 4.12 21.26
N ARG A 519 66.07 4.20 19.93
CA ARG A 519 67.28 3.85 19.18
C ARG A 519 68.41 4.82 19.53
N GLU A 520 69.60 4.26 19.75
CA GLU A 520 70.87 4.97 19.83
C GLU A 520 71.20 5.62 18.48
N GLU A 521 71.45 6.93 18.49
CA GLU A 521 72.21 7.63 17.44
C GLU A 521 73.58 8.03 18.00
N GLU A 522 74.63 7.60 17.32
CA GLU A 522 76.01 7.95 17.61
C GLU A 522 76.30 9.43 17.29
N ARG A 523 76.89 10.11 18.28
CA ARG A 523 77.60 11.40 18.23
C ARG A 523 78.98 11.22 17.53
N PRO A 524 79.85 12.24 17.31
CA PRO A 524 79.77 13.68 17.71
C PRO A 524 80.36 14.70 16.69
N ARG A 525 80.12 16.01 16.91
CA ARG A 525 81.12 16.97 17.46
C ARG A 525 80.68 18.45 17.32
N HIS A 526 80.69 19.11 18.49
CA HIS A 526 81.19 20.44 18.83
C HIS A 526 80.68 21.74 18.16
N LEU A 527 80.29 22.66 19.07
CA LEU A 527 80.53 24.13 19.10
C LEU A 527 79.93 24.95 17.94
N SER A 528 79.34 26.13 18.11
CA SER A 528 79.10 27.04 19.21
C SER A 528 78.26 28.20 18.64
N THR A 529 77.38 28.77 19.47
CA THR A 529 76.99 30.21 19.51
C THR A 529 76.55 30.94 18.23
N GLY A 530 75.36 31.55 18.27
CA GLY A 530 75.09 32.73 17.45
C GLY A 530 73.62 33.10 17.26
N LYS A 531 73.02 33.79 18.24
CA LYS A 531 71.81 34.61 18.03
C LYS A 531 72.14 35.75 17.04
N ARG A 532 71.29 36.00 16.04
CA ARG A 532 70.74 37.34 15.79
C ARG A 532 69.57 37.34 14.80
N GLN A 533 68.52 38.00 15.24
CA GLN A 533 67.36 38.51 14.50
C GLN A 533 67.78 39.59 13.50
N GLY A 534 66.87 39.91 12.58
CA GLY A 534 66.82 41.22 11.91
C GLY A 534 66.63 41.08 10.40
N THR A 535 65.39 40.90 9.94
CA THR A 535 64.55 41.98 9.40
C THR A 535 65.07 42.61 8.10
N GLY A 536 64.34 42.35 7.02
CA GLY A 536 63.61 43.44 6.39
C GLY A 536 64.05 43.89 5.00
N ARG A 537 63.04 43.92 4.13
CA ARG A 537 62.76 44.87 3.03
C ARG A 537 63.17 44.51 1.58
N SER A 538 62.08 44.40 0.81
CA SER A 538 61.71 45.24 -0.35
C SER A 538 62.14 44.83 -1.76
N GLY A 539 61.18 44.98 -2.68
CA GLY A 539 61.32 44.91 -4.13
C GLY A 539 60.16 44.10 -4.73
N LEU A 540 58.96 44.67 -4.94
CA LEU A 540 58.53 45.42 -6.15
C LEU A 540 58.93 44.75 -7.47
N GLY A 541 57.94 44.29 -8.22
CA GLY A 541 58.08 43.77 -9.57
C GLY A 541 56.82 43.04 -10.04
N ASP A 542 55.82 43.82 -10.47
CA ASP A 542 54.69 43.32 -11.27
C ASP A 542 55.19 42.58 -12.51
N LEU A 543 54.56 41.45 -12.85
CA LEU A 543 54.16 41.11 -14.22
C LEU A 543 53.22 39.90 -14.21
N SER A 544 52.04 40.18 -14.75
CA SER A 544 50.99 39.30 -15.24
C SER A 544 51.37 37.86 -15.62
N GLN A 545 50.60 36.89 -15.13
CA GLN A 545 49.92 35.92 -16.00
C GLN A 545 48.83 35.17 -15.22
N ASP A 546 47.71 35.00 -15.93
CA ASP A 546 46.53 34.22 -15.56
C ASP A 546 46.88 32.78 -15.19
N GLN A 547 46.27 32.25 -14.12
CA GLN A 547 45.43 31.05 -14.17
C GLN A 547 44.83 30.73 -12.80
N GLU A 548 43.55 30.36 -12.84
CA GLU A 548 42.83 29.42 -11.97
C GLU A 548 43.30 29.22 -10.51
N THR A 549 42.37 29.40 -9.56
CA THR A 549 42.43 28.66 -8.30
C THR A 549 41.08 28.05 -7.94
N TRP A 550 41.10 26.72 -7.94
CA TRP A 550 40.45 25.85 -6.97
C TRP A 550 40.60 26.33 -5.51
N GLY A 551 39.63 25.96 -4.68
CA GLY A 551 39.98 25.17 -3.50
C GLY A 551 39.56 25.70 -2.13
N SER A 552 38.93 24.78 -1.39
CA SER A 552 38.83 24.67 0.08
C SER A 552 37.94 25.72 0.78
N GLY A 553 36.96 25.36 1.61
CA GLY A 553 36.91 24.23 2.53
C GLY A 553 37.44 24.70 3.88
N LEU A 554 36.53 24.99 4.82
CA LEU A 554 36.64 24.82 6.28
C LEU A 554 35.45 25.51 6.98
N LEU A 555 34.50 24.70 7.45
CA LEU A 555 33.62 24.97 8.61
C LEU A 555 34.40 24.70 9.92
N PRO A 556 33.89 24.95 11.15
CA PRO A 556 32.64 25.64 11.54
C PRO A 556 32.82 26.63 12.72
N SER A 557 31.82 27.49 12.93
CA SER A 557 31.52 27.99 14.28
C SER A 557 30.01 28.14 14.45
N PHE A 558 29.44 27.21 15.23
CA PHE A 558 28.07 27.22 15.71
C PHE A 558 27.87 28.37 16.71
N PHE A 559 26.84 29.20 16.48
CA PHE A 559 26.17 29.93 17.55
C PHE A 559 24.65 29.83 17.31
N CYS A 560 23.97 29.20 18.26
CA CYS A 560 22.52 29.24 18.39
C CYS A 560 22.10 30.60 18.96
N THR A 561 21.15 31.26 18.31
CA THR A 561 20.30 32.26 18.97
C THR A 561 18.85 32.00 18.59
N TRP A 562 18.04 31.82 19.64
CA TRP A 562 16.59 31.90 19.63
C TRP A 562 16.13 33.30 19.22
N GLY A 563 15.03 33.37 18.47
CA GLY A 563 14.35 34.62 18.14
C GLY A 563 12.89 34.36 17.79
N GLU A 564 12.01 34.66 18.75
CA GLU A 564 10.59 34.87 18.54
C GLU A 564 10.38 36.11 17.65
N SER A 565 9.44 36.05 16.70
CA SER A 565 8.62 37.22 16.35
C SER A 565 7.41 36.83 15.51
N SER A 566 6.26 37.10 16.10
CA SER A 566 4.93 37.30 15.51
C SER A 566 4.91 38.30 14.33
N GLY A 567 3.99 38.09 13.38
CA GLY A 567 3.61 39.10 12.40
C GLY A 567 2.50 38.66 11.46
N LEU A 568 1.26 39.09 11.77
CA LEU A 568 0.12 39.10 10.84
C LEU A 568 0.48 39.82 9.54
N PHE A 569 -0.06 39.37 8.40
CA PHE A 569 -0.64 40.27 7.39
C PHE A 569 -1.71 39.54 6.54
N LEU A 570 -2.93 40.07 6.63
CA LEU A 570 -4.03 39.90 5.67
C LEU A 570 -3.71 40.71 4.41
N SER A 571 -3.99 40.16 3.23
CA SER A 571 -4.52 40.97 2.11
C SER A 571 -5.26 40.08 1.10
N MET A 572 -6.57 40.24 1.08
CA MET A 572 -7.45 39.87 -0.04
C MET A 572 -7.04 40.62 -1.31
N SER A 573 -7.17 40.00 -2.48
CA SER A 573 -7.33 40.68 -3.76
C SER A 573 -8.08 39.78 -4.74
N VAL A 574 -9.29 40.21 -5.12
CA VAL A 574 -10.06 39.84 -6.32
C VAL A 574 -10.07 41.11 -7.18
N PRO A 575 -9.85 41.04 -8.51
CA PRO A 575 -10.94 41.04 -9.51
C PRO A 575 -10.62 40.09 -10.70
N GLU A 576 -11.53 39.64 -11.57
CA GLU A 576 -12.81 40.16 -12.08
C GLU A 576 -13.69 38.99 -12.55
#